data_AF-B0X2H2-F1
#
_entry.id   AF-B0X2H2-F1
#
_cell.length_a   1.000
_cell.length_b   1.000
_cell.length_c   1.000
_cell.angle_alpha   90.00
_cell.angle_beta   90.00
_cell.angle_gamma   90.00
#
_symmetry.space_group_name_H-M   'P 1'
#
loop_
_entity.id
_entity.type
_entity.pdbx_description
1 polymer ?
#
loop_
_entity_poly.entity_id
_entity_poly.type
_entity_poly.pdbx_seq_one_letter_code
_entity_poly.pdbx_strand_id
1 'polypeptide(L)'
;MATNNACLLLTAGKCMFNRDLAIANISEWAIMPKNEEGLAFAVWKVGPIAVSLNCGTKVLPAVQTTEVSPDCGINGTGIYDDEASCDNSKVNHAMLLVGYTPTYWILKNWWGSWGEDGYMKLARGKNMCGISNYASYVTIA
;
A
#
# COMPACT_ATOMS: atom_id res chain seq x y z
N MET A 1 -18.56 1.19 33.13
CA MET A 1 -17.55 0.19 32.73
C MET A 1 -17.25 0.41 31.27
N ALA A 2 -16.01 0.79 30.96
CA ALA A 2 -15.55 0.97 29.59
C ALA A 2 -15.29 -0.41 28.97
N THR A 3 -15.83 -0.66 27.77
CA THR A 3 -15.40 -1.78 26.92
C THR A 3 -14.84 -1.20 25.64
N ASN A 4 -13.52 -1.29 25.53
CA ASN A 4 -12.74 -1.10 24.32
C ASN A 4 -13.34 -1.94 23.18
N ASN A 5 -13.54 -1.33 22.01
CA ASN A 5 -13.28 -1.96 20.72
C ASN A 5 -13.26 -0.90 19.61
N ALA A 6 -12.33 -1.11 18.68
CA ALA A 6 -11.74 -0.14 17.78
C ALA A 6 -12.63 0.26 16.59
N CYS A 7 -12.34 1.45 16.05
CA CYS A 7 -12.67 1.99 14.73
C CYS A 7 -13.62 1.18 13.83
N LEU A 8 -14.92 1.40 13.99
CA LEU A 8 -15.92 1.25 12.92
C LEU A 8 -16.83 2.48 12.95
N LEU A 9 -16.31 3.64 12.53
CA LEU A 9 -17.16 4.78 12.18
C LEU A 9 -17.57 4.62 10.71
N LEU A 10 -18.72 3.97 10.51
CA LEU A 10 -19.35 3.68 9.21
C LEU A 10 -20.05 4.88 8.56
N THR A 11 -19.73 6.11 8.95
CA THR A 11 -20.22 7.32 8.28
C THR A 11 -19.08 8.30 8.07
N ALA A 12 -18.87 8.70 6.82
CA ALA A 12 -18.01 9.84 6.52
C ALA A 12 -18.56 11.05 7.27
N GLY A 13 -17.80 11.57 8.24
CA GLY A 13 -18.17 12.76 8.99
C GLY A 13 -18.23 14.00 8.10
N LYS A 14 -18.80 15.10 8.62
CA LYS A 14 -18.78 16.41 7.95
C LYS A 14 -17.33 16.85 7.73
N CYS A 15 -17.01 17.42 6.57
CA CYS A 15 -15.70 18.01 6.30
C CYS A 15 -15.40 19.15 7.29
N MET A 16 -14.25 19.07 7.95
CA MET A 16 -13.77 20.04 8.96
C MET A 16 -12.53 20.81 8.47
N PHE A 17 -12.35 20.94 7.14
CA PHE A 17 -11.21 21.67 6.59
C PHE A 17 -11.22 23.14 7.03
N ASN A 18 -10.10 23.59 7.59
CA ASN A 18 -9.84 24.99 7.93
C ASN A 18 -8.57 25.45 7.22
N ARG A 19 -8.70 26.43 6.33
CA ARG A 19 -7.58 26.98 5.53
C ARG A 19 -6.47 27.55 6.42
N ASP A 20 -6.81 28.11 7.57
CA ASP A 20 -5.85 28.73 8.48
C ASP A 20 -4.99 27.70 9.24
N LEU A 21 -5.39 26.41 9.23
CA LEU A 21 -4.65 25.30 9.82
C LEU A 21 -3.90 24.45 8.77
N ALA A 22 -3.91 24.86 7.51
CA ALA A 22 -3.23 24.14 6.44
C ALA A 22 -1.70 24.28 6.56
N ILE A 23 -0.98 23.16 6.68
CA ILE A 23 0.48 23.12 6.83
C ILE A 23 1.24 22.66 5.58
N ALA A 24 0.52 22.22 4.54
CA ALA A 24 1.09 21.76 3.29
C ALA A 24 0.18 22.14 2.12
N ASN A 25 0.78 22.54 1.00
CA ASN A 25 0.06 22.83 -0.23
C ASN A 25 0.65 22.00 -1.38
N ILE A 26 -0.20 21.30 -2.11
CA ILE A 26 0.22 20.51 -3.27
C ILE A 26 0.38 21.46 -4.45
N SER A 27 1.58 21.54 -5.02
CA SER A 27 1.85 22.31 -6.25
C SER A 27 1.47 21.51 -7.49
N GLU A 28 1.88 20.25 -7.56
CA GLU A 28 1.67 19.39 -8.71
C GLU A 28 1.48 17.93 -8.26
N TRP A 29 0.87 17.13 -9.13
CA TRP A 29 0.78 15.68 -8.97
C TRP A 29 0.92 15.02 -10.32
N ALA A 30 1.43 13.79 -10.33
CA ALA A 30 1.58 13.02 -11.55
C ALA A 30 1.32 11.54 -11.31
N ILE A 31 0.79 10.88 -12.34
CA ILE A 31 0.72 9.41 -12.43
C ILE A 31 1.93 8.95 -13.22
N MET A 32 2.59 7.92 -12.71
CA MET A 32 3.78 7.36 -13.32
C MET A 32 3.42 6.37 -14.44
N PRO A 33 4.26 6.27 -15.48
CA PRO A 33 4.14 5.18 -16.44
C PRO A 33 4.41 3.83 -15.75
N LYS A 34 3.84 2.76 -16.31
CA LYS A 34 4.03 1.39 -15.83
C LYS A 34 5.47 0.91 -16.10
N ASN A 35 6.37 1.20 -15.17
CA ASN A 35 7.78 0.84 -15.26
C ASN A 35 8.42 0.78 -13.87
N GLU A 36 8.90 -0.40 -13.45
CA GLU A 36 9.51 -0.58 -12.12
C GLU A 36 10.84 0.15 -11.95
N GLU A 37 11.64 0.35 -13.01
CA GLU A 37 12.88 1.14 -12.93
C GLU A 37 12.58 2.63 -12.80
N GLY A 38 11.55 3.12 -13.51
CA GLY A 38 11.02 4.47 -13.33
C GLY A 38 10.48 4.67 -11.91
N LEU A 39 9.77 3.67 -11.36
CA LEU A 39 9.29 3.66 -9.99
C LEU A 39 10.44 3.73 -8.97
N ALA A 40 11.49 2.91 -9.15
CA ALA A 40 12.70 2.97 -8.32
C ALA A 40 13.36 4.35 -8.37
N PHE A 41 13.50 4.91 -9.57
CA PHE A 41 14.05 6.25 -9.77
C PHE A 41 13.21 7.33 -9.06
N ALA A 42 11.88 7.24 -9.12
CA ALA A 42 11.01 8.18 -8.42
C ALA A 42 11.12 8.06 -6.91
N VAL A 43 11.21 6.85 -6.34
CA VAL A 43 11.44 6.67 -4.91
C VAL A 43 12.75 7.36 -4.48
N TRP A 44 13.81 7.21 -5.27
CA TRP A 44 15.09 7.86 -4.99
C TRP A 44 15.04 9.38 -5.15
N LYS A 45 14.35 9.89 -6.17
CA LYS A 45 14.38 11.31 -6.55
C LYS A 45 13.35 12.16 -5.79
N VAL A 46 12.15 11.63 -5.59
CA VAL A 46 10.99 12.33 -5.01
C VAL A 46 10.80 11.94 -3.55
N GLY A 47 11.08 10.69 -3.19
CA GLY A 47 10.79 10.12 -1.87
C GLY A 47 9.62 9.14 -1.94
N PRO A 48 8.84 8.96 -0.85
CA PRO A 48 7.78 7.97 -0.81
C PRO A 48 6.73 8.16 -1.91
N ILE A 49 6.35 7.06 -2.57
CA ILE A 49 5.43 7.05 -3.72
C ILE A 49 4.14 6.32 -3.32
N ALA A 50 2.99 6.93 -3.59
CA ALA A 50 1.72 6.24 -3.42
C ALA A 50 1.56 5.19 -4.53
N VAL A 51 1.29 3.95 -4.16
CA VAL A 51 1.16 2.83 -5.10
C VAL A 51 -0.10 2.04 -4.80
N SER A 52 -0.60 1.33 -5.81
CA SER A 52 -1.69 0.36 -5.64
C SER A 52 -1.22 -1.06 -5.94
N LEU A 53 -1.72 -2.00 -5.16
CA LEU A 53 -1.45 -3.43 -5.29
C LEU A 53 -2.76 -4.19 -5.43
N ASN A 54 -2.71 -5.36 -6.05
CA ASN A 54 -3.74 -6.38 -5.88
C ASN A 54 -3.41 -7.20 -4.62
N CYS A 55 -4.19 -7.00 -3.56
CA CYS A 55 -4.21 -7.88 -2.42
C CYS A 55 -5.32 -8.91 -2.69
N GLY A 56 -4.90 -10.03 -3.28
CA GLY A 56 -5.77 -11.11 -3.75
C GLY A 56 -6.10 -12.14 -2.66
N THR A 57 -7.18 -12.89 -2.91
CA THR A 57 -7.79 -13.82 -1.96
C THR A 57 -7.31 -15.25 -2.19
N LYS A 58 -6.26 -15.71 -1.50
CA LYS A 58 -6.16 -17.14 -1.18
C LYS A 58 -6.55 -17.36 0.27
N VAL A 59 -7.78 -17.85 0.44
CA VAL A 59 -8.24 -18.55 1.64
C VAL A 59 -7.25 -19.69 1.86
N LEU A 60 -6.38 -19.57 2.87
CA LEU A 60 -5.64 -20.72 3.35
C LEU A 60 -6.69 -21.78 3.77
N PRO A 61 -6.58 -23.05 3.34
CA PRO A 61 -7.54 -24.10 3.71
C PRO A 61 -7.70 -24.30 5.24
N ALA A 62 -6.79 -23.72 6.03
CA ALA A 62 -6.78 -23.79 7.48
C ALA A 62 -7.57 -22.67 8.19
N VAL A 63 -8.07 -21.65 7.48
CA VAL A 63 -8.81 -20.52 8.08
C VAL A 63 -10.12 -20.33 7.34
N GLN A 64 -11.12 -21.11 7.74
CA GLN A 64 -12.50 -20.96 7.31
C GLN A 64 -13.16 -19.82 8.07
N THR A 65 -12.72 -18.60 7.82
CA THR A 65 -13.46 -17.40 8.20
C THR A 65 -14.11 -16.83 6.95
N THR A 66 -15.43 -16.69 6.97
CA THR A 66 -16.24 -15.96 5.97
C THR A 66 -15.99 -14.46 5.99
N GLU A 67 -14.91 -14.02 6.64
CA GLU A 67 -14.40 -12.67 6.63
C GLU A 67 -13.28 -12.61 5.60
N VAL A 68 -13.52 -11.84 4.54
CA VAL A 68 -12.49 -11.43 3.59
C VAL A 68 -11.54 -10.50 4.36
N SER A 69 -10.58 -11.06 5.10
CA SER A 69 -9.52 -10.23 5.66
C SER A 69 -8.63 -9.78 4.50
N PRO A 70 -8.38 -8.46 4.33
CA PRO A 70 -7.73 -7.83 3.19
C PRO A 70 -6.22 -8.10 3.13
N ASP A 71 -5.72 -9.09 3.86
CA ASP A 71 -4.29 -9.31 4.03
C ASP A 71 -3.66 -9.58 2.67
N CYS A 72 -2.70 -8.74 2.27
CA CYS A 72 -1.85 -8.92 1.10
C CYS A 72 -0.91 -10.14 1.28
N GLY A 73 -1.44 -11.25 1.80
CA GLY A 73 -0.82 -12.55 2.02
C GLY A 73 0.28 -12.61 3.09
N ILE A 74 0.49 -11.56 3.89
CA ILE A 74 1.62 -11.48 4.82
C ILE A 74 1.13 -11.59 6.28
N ASN A 75 1.10 -12.83 6.76
CA ASN A 75 1.09 -13.14 8.20
C ASN A 75 2.51 -13.44 8.72
N GLY A 76 3.56 -13.14 7.96
CA GLY A 76 4.93 -13.53 8.30
C GLY A 76 6.01 -12.56 7.82
N THR A 77 7.20 -12.70 8.37
CA THR A 77 8.39 -11.96 7.97
C THR A 77 8.93 -12.46 6.63
N GLY A 78 9.52 -11.60 5.80
CA GLY A 78 10.19 -11.99 4.56
C GLY A 78 9.75 -11.21 3.31
N ILE A 79 10.22 -11.65 2.15
CA ILE A 79 9.88 -11.08 0.84
C ILE A 79 8.67 -11.82 0.28
N TYR A 80 7.57 -11.11 0.06
CA TYR A 80 6.38 -11.65 -0.60
C TYR A 80 6.61 -11.81 -2.10
N ASP A 81 6.47 -13.04 -2.58
CA ASP A 81 6.80 -13.43 -3.95
C ASP A 81 5.69 -14.29 -4.62
N ASP A 82 4.54 -14.50 -3.95
CA ASP A 82 3.48 -15.40 -4.43
C ASP A 82 2.63 -14.75 -5.55
N GLU A 83 3.10 -14.89 -6.79
CA GLU A 83 2.44 -14.37 -8.00
C GLU A 83 1.08 -15.04 -8.25
N ALA A 84 0.90 -16.28 -7.82
CA ALA A 84 -0.37 -17.01 -7.98
C ALA A 84 -1.47 -16.47 -7.05
N SER A 85 -1.11 -15.69 -6.02
CA SER A 85 -2.04 -15.12 -5.05
C SER A 85 -2.43 -13.67 -5.37
N CYS A 86 -1.94 -13.09 -6.48
CA CYS A 86 -2.39 -11.79 -6.93
C CYS A 86 -2.64 -11.70 -8.44
N ASP A 87 -3.65 -10.91 -8.80
CA ASP A 87 -3.98 -10.56 -10.18
C ASP A 87 -3.30 -9.22 -10.52
N ASN A 88 -2.19 -9.30 -11.25
CA ASN A 88 -1.41 -8.15 -11.71
C ASN A 88 -2.22 -7.15 -12.57
N SER A 89 -3.46 -7.44 -12.96
CA SER A 89 -4.32 -6.53 -13.73
C SER A 89 -5.37 -5.79 -12.88
N LYS A 90 -5.57 -6.17 -11.60
CA LYS A 90 -6.68 -5.68 -10.77
C LYS A 90 -6.23 -5.13 -9.42
N VAL A 91 -5.49 -4.02 -9.42
CA VAL A 91 -5.12 -3.38 -8.15
C VAL A 91 -6.37 -2.95 -7.36
N ASN A 92 -6.37 -3.17 -6.06
CA ASN A 92 -7.53 -2.94 -5.17
C ASN A 92 -7.15 -2.36 -3.80
N HIS A 93 -5.86 -2.25 -3.47
CA HIS A 93 -5.37 -1.76 -2.19
C HIS A 93 -4.28 -0.70 -2.38
N ALA A 94 -4.38 0.41 -1.67
CA ALA A 94 -3.41 1.50 -1.72
C ALA A 94 -2.38 1.36 -0.58
N MET A 95 -1.11 1.54 -0.90
CA MET A 95 0.02 1.50 0.02
C MET A 95 1.02 2.62 -0.29
N LEU A 96 1.99 2.81 0.60
CA LEU A 96 3.07 3.78 0.39
C LEU A 96 4.39 3.03 0.17
N LEU A 97 4.99 3.21 -1.00
CA LEU A 97 6.31 2.70 -1.31
C LEU A 97 7.37 3.63 -0.72
N VAL A 98 8.16 3.14 0.24
CA VAL A 98 9.10 3.96 1.02
C VAL A 98 10.57 3.66 0.73
N GLY A 99 10.87 2.58 0.01
CA GLY A 99 12.24 2.19 -0.29
C GLY A 99 12.31 0.92 -1.12
N TYR A 100 13.53 0.53 -1.49
CA TYR A 100 13.78 -0.68 -2.26
C TYR A 100 15.22 -1.17 -2.11
N THR A 101 15.43 -2.43 -2.48
CA THR A 101 16.72 -3.07 -2.70
C THR A 101 16.75 -3.63 -4.13
N PRO A 102 17.88 -4.20 -4.60
CA PRO A 102 17.88 -4.88 -5.89
C PRO A 102 16.80 -5.95 -6.03
N THR A 103 16.36 -6.58 -4.92
CA THR A 103 15.47 -7.75 -4.93
C THR A 103 14.05 -7.49 -4.41
N TYR A 104 13.80 -6.43 -3.64
CA TYR A 104 12.46 -6.15 -3.09
C TYR A 104 12.15 -4.67 -2.88
N TRP A 105 10.85 -4.36 -2.90
CA TRP A 105 10.23 -3.10 -2.49
C TRP A 105 9.93 -3.11 -1.00
N ILE A 106 9.99 -1.95 -0.34
CA ILE A 106 9.59 -1.76 1.06
C ILE A 106 8.32 -0.91 1.06
N LEU A 107 7.22 -1.49 1.50
CA LEU A 107 5.90 -0.85 1.49
C LEU A 107 5.40 -0.65 2.91
N LYS A 108 4.80 0.50 3.16
CA LYS A 108 4.13 0.84 4.42
C LYS A 108 2.62 0.67 4.25
N ASN A 109 1.99 0.00 5.22
CA ASN A 109 0.55 -0.19 5.31
C ASN A 109 -0.07 0.74 6.37
N TRP A 110 -1.41 0.83 6.36
CA TRP A 110 -2.20 1.63 7.30
C TRP A 110 -3.01 0.79 8.30
N TRP A 111 -2.72 -0.51 8.40
CA TRP A 111 -3.42 -1.46 9.29
C TRP A 111 -2.77 -1.66 10.67
N GLY A 112 -1.97 -0.70 11.14
CA GLY A 112 -1.34 -0.78 12.45
C GLY A 112 -0.29 -1.90 12.54
N SER A 113 -0.51 -2.89 13.41
CA SER A 113 0.44 -3.97 13.74
C SER A 113 0.55 -5.10 12.71
N TRP A 114 0.22 -4.83 11.45
CA TRP A 114 0.23 -5.81 10.36
C TRP A 114 1.63 -5.99 9.77
N GLY A 115 1.98 -7.20 9.32
CA GLY A 115 3.28 -7.47 8.69
C GLY A 115 4.46 -7.28 9.63
N GLU A 116 5.56 -6.74 9.11
CA GLU A 116 6.75 -6.36 9.88
C GLU A 116 6.60 -4.92 10.38
N ASP A 117 6.02 -4.74 11.57
CA ASP A 117 5.79 -3.42 12.19
C ASP A 117 5.02 -2.42 11.32
N GLY A 118 4.03 -2.90 10.57
CA GLY A 118 3.23 -2.09 9.64
C GLY A 118 3.81 -2.07 8.21
N TYR A 119 4.87 -2.82 7.94
CA TYR A 119 5.53 -2.87 6.63
C TYR A 119 5.50 -4.25 6.00
N MET A 120 5.75 -4.28 4.69
CA MET A 120 6.02 -5.51 3.93
C MET A 120 7.17 -5.33 2.97
N LYS A 121 7.81 -6.45 2.64
CA LYS A 121 8.75 -6.54 1.51
C LYS A 121 8.05 -7.26 0.36
N LEU A 122 8.09 -6.67 -0.83
CA LEU A 122 7.46 -7.23 -2.03
C LEU A 122 8.52 -7.50 -3.09
N ALA A 123 8.52 -8.67 -3.71
CA ALA A 123 9.49 -9.02 -4.75
C ALA A 123 9.50 -7.99 -5.89
N ARG A 124 10.71 -7.57 -6.31
CA ARG A 124 10.95 -6.57 -7.35
C ARG A 124 11.30 -7.24 -8.69
N GLY A 125 10.92 -6.60 -9.80
CA GLY A 125 11.34 -6.99 -11.15
C GLY A 125 10.36 -7.87 -11.92
N LYS A 126 9.15 -8.08 -11.40
CA LYS A 126 8.09 -8.89 -12.04
C LYS A 126 6.70 -8.24 -12.01
N ASN A 127 6.66 -6.95 -11.73
CA ASN A 127 5.47 -6.16 -11.48
C ASN A 127 4.53 -6.86 -10.48
N MET A 128 5.11 -7.39 -9.40
CA MET A 128 4.41 -8.22 -8.43
C MET A 128 3.17 -7.48 -7.91
N CYS A 129 2.04 -8.17 -7.96
CA CYS A 129 0.72 -7.69 -7.59
C CYS A 129 0.34 -6.34 -8.24
N GLY A 130 0.88 -6.05 -9.41
CA GLY A 130 0.57 -4.83 -10.15
C GLY A 130 1.16 -3.54 -9.57
N ILE A 131 2.22 -3.60 -8.75
CA ILE A 131 2.79 -2.44 -8.06
C ILE A 131 3.06 -1.21 -8.94
N SER A 132 3.46 -1.41 -10.20
CA SER A 132 3.75 -0.31 -11.13
C SER A 132 2.55 0.12 -11.97
N ASN A 133 1.38 -0.52 -11.83
CA ASN A 133 0.21 -0.19 -12.63
C ASN A 133 -0.38 1.18 -12.30
N TYR A 134 -0.39 1.54 -11.02
CA TYR A 134 -0.93 2.80 -10.52
C TYR A 134 -0.03 3.31 -9.40
N ALA A 135 0.96 4.12 -9.80
CA ALA A 135 1.83 4.84 -8.91
C ALA A 135 1.66 6.35 -9.14
N SER A 136 1.62 7.12 -8.06
CA SER A 136 1.51 8.57 -8.11
C SER A 136 2.34 9.24 -7.03
N TYR A 137 2.74 10.47 -7.33
CA TYR A 137 3.45 11.33 -6.39
C TYR A 137 2.91 12.75 -6.48
N VAL A 138 3.22 13.54 -5.45
CA VAL A 138 2.89 14.95 -5.37
C VAL A 138 4.16 15.74 -5.10
N THR A 139 4.18 17.00 -5.53
CA THR A 139 5.16 18.00 -5.10
C THR A 139 4.48 18.99 -4.16
N ILE A 140 5.21 19.46 -3.17
CA ILE A 140 4.73 20.41 -2.17
C ILE A 140 5.40 21.77 -2.45
N ALA A 141 4.61 22.85 -2.36
CA ALA A 141 5.07 24.23 -2.49
C ALA A 141 5.56 24.82 -1.16
#